data_AF-A0A2M7CPE1-F1
#
_entry.id   AF-A0A2M7CPE1-F1
#
_cell.length_a   1.000
_cell.length_b   1.000
_cell.length_c   1.000
_cell.angle_alpha   90.00
_cell.angle_beta   90.00
_cell.angle_gamma   90.00
#
_symmetry.space_group_name_H-M   'P 1'
#
loop_
_entity.id
_entity.type
_entity.pdbx_description
1 polymer ?
#
loop_
_entity_poly.entity_id
_entity_poly.type
_entity_poly.pdbx_seq_one_letter_code
_entity_poly.pdbx_strand_id
1 'polypeptide(L)'
;MDIVTGKILKLNGWPDGKIIGIAKRAADELLAQGLDRDSVLATLDAVRANPGSFLADASLADLARECIRITQKDEPADEELRGSPLPYPIWGRENIDDNSLAQMDNAMRLPVSVAGALMPDAHVGYGLPIGGVLATDNAVIPYAVGVDIACRMRLSLYEVSPYLLGQKKGMFEDALWNQTAFGMGSEWKGNRRADHAVLDDSAWDATRLLKTLQDNAARQLGTSGTGNHFVEWGSFRLHEPLFGLQPGEYLALLSHSGSRSVGFKIADRYSKLAMEKHPDLDKSVRHLAWLSLDSEEGQEYWLSMELAGRFASANHFIIHRRVAEAVGLKEAAVVENHHNFAWKEKLLDGRTVIVHRKGATPAGVGVLGVIPGSMGDAGYLVRGRGISSALESASHGAGRLMSRRAALNSISKSARDAYLKERGVTLLGGGLDESPQAYKPIDAILAAQADLVETLGKFTPRIVRMADEAGNF
;
A
#
# COMPACT_ATOMS: atom_id res chain seq x y z
N MET A 1 46.16 -1.44 -45.73
CA MET A 1 45.43 -0.30 -45.13
C MET A 1 44.33 -0.90 -44.29
N ASP A 2 44.63 -1.12 -43.01
CA ASP A 2 43.71 -1.65 -42.02
C ASP A 2 42.73 -0.55 -41.63
N ILE A 3 41.67 -0.39 -42.44
CA ILE A 3 40.65 0.65 -42.22
C ILE A 3 39.33 -0.02 -41.86
N VAL A 4 38.75 0.40 -40.73
CA VAL A 4 37.39 0.03 -40.34
C VAL A 4 36.40 1.06 -40.90
N THR A 5 35.60 0.65 -41.88
CA THR A 5 34.59 1.53 -42.51
C THR A 5 33.20 1.27 -41.94
N GLY A 6 32.30 2.25 -42.08
CA GLY A 6 30.90 2.06 -41.69
C GLY A 6 30.22 0.89 -42.43
N LYS A 7 30.63 0.61 -43.67
CA LYS A 7 30.14 -0.56 -44.43
C LYS A 7 30.60 -1.88 -43.80
N ILE A 8 31.83 -1.93 -43.29
CA ILE A 8 32.36 -3.09 -42.56
C ILE A 8 31.62 -3.28 -41.24
N LEU A 9 31.39 -2.22 -40.48
CA LEU A 9 30.64 -2.30 -39.21
C LEU A 9 29.21 -2.81 -39.41
N LYS A 10 28.50 -2.29 -40.42
CA LYS A 10 27.16 -2.77 -40.77
C LYS A 10 27.16 -4.25 -41.20
N LEU A 11 28.17 -4.69 -41.96
CA LEU A 11 28.34 -6.11 -42.31
C LEU A 11 28.61 -7.00 -41.09
N ASN A 12 29.15 -6.43 -40.00
CA ASN A 12 29.35 -7.11 -38.71
C ASN A 12 28.18 -6.88 -37.72
N GLY A 13 27.00 -6.52 -38.24
CA GLY A 13 25.75 -6.45 -37.48
C GLY A 13 25.58 -5.19 -36.62
N TRP A 14 26.38 -4.13 -36.82
CA TRP A 14 26.21 -2.89 -36.08
C TRP A 14 24.97 -2.10 -36.57
N PRO A 15 24.12 -1.59 -35.66
CA PRO A 15 22.91 -0.89 -36.04
C PRO A 15 23.20 0.47 -36.68
N ASP A 16 22.31 0.90 -37.56
CA ASP A 16 22.41 2.20 -38.23
C ASP A 16 22.24 3.36 -37.25
N GLY A 17 22.91 4.49 -37.53
CA GLY A 17 22.77 5.72 -36.77
C GLY A 17 24.07 6.22 -36.15
N LYS A 18 23.94 6.99 -35.06
CA LYS A 18 25.05 7.70 -34.39
C LYS A 18 26.16 6.76 -33.92
N ILE A 19 25.81 5.54 -33.52
CA ILE A 19 26.74 4.51 -33.03
C ILE A 19 27.78 4.10 -34.06
N ILE A 20 27.47 4.08 -35.36
CA ILE A 20 28.45 3.79 -36.43
C ILE A 20 29.57 4.85 -36.43
N GLY A 21 29.22 6.12 -36.22
CA GLY A 21 30.20 7.19 -36.16
C GLY A 21 31.09 7.12 -34.91
N ILE A 22 30.55 6.63 -33.80
CA ILE A 22 31.29 6.47 -32.54
C ILE A 22 32.21 5.23 -32.61
N ALA A 23 31.71 4.10 -33.13
CA ALA A 23 32.49 2.87 -33.32
C ALA A 23 33.67 3.07 -34.26
N LYS A 24 33.51 3.88 -35.31
CA LYS A 24 34.62 4.25 -36.20
C LYS A 24 35.72 5.04 -35.48
N ARG A 25 35.36 6.00 -34.63
CA ARG A 25 36.36 6.77 -33.86
C ARG A 25 37.13 5.87 -32.90
N ALA A 26 36.43 4.99 -32.19
CA ALA A 26 37.07 3.99 -31.34
C ALA A 26 37.99 3.05 -32.15
N ALA A 27 37.58 2.65 -33.36
CA ALA A 27 38.41 1.85 -34.25
C ALA A 27 39.71 2.57 -34.67
N ASP A 28 39.61 3.84 -35.05
CA ASP A 28 40.76 4.65 -35.46
C ASP A 28 41.77 4.82 -34.31
N GLU A 29 41.28 4.98 -33.08
CA GLU A 29 42.12 5.04 -31.88
C GLU A 29 42.83 3.72 -31.58
N LEU A 30 42.14 2.58 -31.69
CA LEU A 30 42.74 1.25 -31.48
C LEU A 30 43.76 0.88 -32.58
N LEU A 31 43.50 1.27 -33.83
CA LEU A 31 44.47 1.11 -34.93
C LEU A 31 45.73 1.96 -34.69
N ALA A 32 45.57 3.19 -34.18
CA ALA A 32 46.70 4.05 -33.80
C ALA A 32 47.51 3.48 -32.64
N GLN A 33 46.91 2.65 -31.79
CA GLN A 33 47.58 1.90 -30.72
C GLN A 33 48.26 0.61 -31.22
N GLY A 34 48.18 0.30 -32.52
CA GLY A 34 48.92 -0.79 -33.16
C GLY A 34 48.17 -2.11 -33.25
N LEU A 35 46.87 -2.14 -32.95
CA LEU A 35 46.04 -3.33 -33.18
C LEU A 35 45.82 -3.54 -34.68
N ASP A 36 45.80 -4.79 -35.13
CA ASP A 36 45.35 -5.14 -36.47
C ASP A 36 43.82 -5.03 -36.61
N ARG A 37 43.34 -5.01 -37.85
CA ARG A 37 41.91 -4.83 -38.15
C ARG A 37 41.00 -5.86 -37.49
N ASP A 38 41.42 -7.12 -37.42
CA ASP A 38 40.57 -8.20 -36.92
C ASP A 38 40.48 -8.10 -35.38
N SER A 39 41.59 -7.78 -34.73
CA SER A 39 41.66 -7.46 -33.29
C SER A 39 40.81 -6.24 -32.91
N VAL A 40 40.79 -5.21 -33.75
CA VAL A 40 39.92 -4.03 -33.55
C VAL A 40 38.45 -4.41 -33.64
N LEU A 41 38.04 -5.15 -34.68
CA LEU A 41 36.64 -5.56 -34.83
C LEU A 41 36.18 -6.44 -33.66
N ALA A 42 37.02 -7.38 -33.21
CA ALA A 42 36.74 -8.21 -32.04
C ALA A 42 36.57 -7.37 -30.76
N THR A 43 37.38 -6.33 -30.59
CA THR A 43 37.31 -5.42 -29.43
C THR A 43 36.02 -4.60 -29.45
N LEU A 44 35.64 -4.04 -30.60
CA LEU A 44 34.36 -3.32 -30.74
C LEU A 44 33.17 -4.24 -30.44
N ASP A 45 33.19 -5.47 -30.92
CA ASP A 45 32.14 -6.45 -30.65
C ASP A 45 32.08 -6.83 -29.15
N ALA A 46 33.23 -6.91 -28.47
CA ALA A 46 33.26 -7.10 -27.02
C ALA A 46 32.63 -5.93 -26.26
N VAL A 47 32.88 -4.68 -26.69
CA VAL A 47 32.22 -3.49 -26.12
C VAL A 47 30.71 -3.54 -26.34
N ARG A 48 30.25 -3.95 -27.53
CA ARG A 48 28.81 -4.09 -27.81
C ARG A 48 28.15 -5.18 -26.97
N ALA A 49 28.85 -6.29 -26.74
CA ALA A 49 28.32 -7.42 -25.97
C ALA A 49 28.29 -7.16 -24.45
N ASN A 50 29.26 -6.40 -23.92
CA ASN A 50 29.36 -6.11 -22.49
C ASN A 50 29.87 -4.68 -22.22
N PRO A 51 29.08 -3.65 -22.53
CA PRO A 51 29.57 -2.27 -22.52
C PRO A 51 29.98 -1.77 -21.13
N GLY A 52 29.39 -2.32 -20.05
CA GLY A 52 29.71 -1.92 -18.67
C GLY A 52 31.18 -2.13 -18.30
N SER A 53 31.84 -3.16 -18.84
CA SER A 53 33.25 -3.46 -18.56
C SER A 53 34.24 -2.50 -19.22
N PHE A 54 33.79 -1.66 -20.15
CA PHE A 54 34.65 -0.75 -20.93
C PHE A 54 34.42 0.73 -20.62
N LEU A 55 33.60 1.05 -19.60
CA LEU A 55 33.32 2.43 -19.20
C LEU A 55 34.54 3.18 -18.63
N ALA A 56 35.54 2.44 -18.14
CA ALA A 56 36.77 2.99 -17.59
C ALA A 56 37.89 3.16 -18.64
N ASP A 57 37.72 2.62 -19.85
CA ASP A 57 38.69 2.73 -20.93
C ASP A 57 38.43 4.02 -21.74
N ALA A 58 39.43 4.90 -21.80
CA ALA A 58 39.28 6.22 -22.42
C ALA A 58 38.92 6.16 -23.91
N SER A 59 39.40 5.15 -24.64
CA SER A 59 39.15 4.99 -26.07
C SER A 59 37.82 4.29 -26.39
N LEU A 60 37.22 3.62 -25.40
CA LEU A 60 36.01 2.82 -25.57
C LEU A 60 34.80 3.35 -24.79
N ALA A 61 34.98 4.25 -23.83
CA ALA A 61 33.93 4.71 -22.93
C ALA A 61 32.73 5.33 -23.67
N ASP A 62 32.96 6.13 -24.70
CA ASP A 62 31.87 6.76 -25.47
C ASP A 62 31.08 5.74 -26.30
N LEU A 63 31.77 4.72 -26.83
CA LEU A 63 31.13 3.61 -27.53
C LEU A 63 30.30 2.76 -26.57
N ALA A 64 30.86 2.45 -25.39
CA ALA A 64 30.16 1.73 -24.33
C ALA A 64 28.88 2.46 -23.87
N ARG A 65 28.95 3.78 -23.64
CA ARG A 65 27.78 4.60 -23.27
C ARG A 65 26.70 4.57 -24.34
N GLU A 66 27.07 4.67 -25.61
CA GLU A 66 26.10 4.61 -26.71
C GLU A 66 25.51 3.21 -26.89
N CYS A 67 26.29 2.14 -26.67
CA CYS A 67 25.78 0.77 -26.66
C CYS A 67 24.72 0.60 -25.55
N ILE A 68 25.02 1.04 -24.32
CA ILE A 68 24.06 1.03 -23.20
C ILE A 68 22.79 1.80 -23.57
N ARG A 69 22.94 3.00 -24.13
CA ARG A 69 21.80 3.85 -24.54
C ARG A 69 20.93 3.20 -25.61
N ILE A 70 21.50 2.40 -26.52
CA ILE A 70 20.76 1.69 -27.57
C ILE A 70 20.12 0.42 -27.01
N THR A 71 20.83 -0.35 -26.18
CA THR A 71 20.25 -1.51 -25.49
C THR A 71 19.07 -1.12 -24.60
N GLN A 72 19.13 0.02 -23.91
CA GLN A 72 18.01 0.58 -23.15
C GLN A 72 16.86 1.11 -24.03
N LYS A 73 17.09 1.30 -25.33
CA LYS A 73 16.08 1.80 -26.28
C LYS A 73 15.45 0.68 -27.12
N ASP A 74 16.08 -0.49 -27.17
CA ASP A 74 15.70 -1.67 -27.97
C ASP A 74 15.25 -2.88 -27.11
N GLU A 75 14.81 -2.66 -25.85
CA GLU A 75 14.03 -3.69 -25.14
C GLU A 75 12.70 -3.95 -25.89
N PRO A 76 12.33 -5.21 -26.19
CA PRO A 76 11.01 -5.54 -26.74
C PRO A 76 9.90 -5.12 -25.77
N ALA A 77 8.73 -4.76 -26.30
CA ALA A 77 7.61 -4.15 -25.58
C ALA A 77 7.35 -4.78 -24.19
N ASP A 78 7.65 -3.99 -23.15
CA ASP A 78 7.59 -4.29 -21.71
C ASP A 78 6.15 -4.57 -21.19
N GLU A 79 5.18 -4.79 -22.08
CA GLU A 79 3.73 -4.81 -21.80
C GLU A 79 3.03 -6.13 -22.20
N GLU A 80 3.73 -7.10 -22.80
CA GLU A 80 3.12 -8.38 -23.16
C GLU A 80 2.81 -9.20 -21.90
N LEU A 81 1.53 -9.53 -21.71
CA LEU A 81 1.09 -10.33 -20.57
C LEU A 81 1.52 -11.78 -20.72
N ARG A 82 1.88 -12.40 -19.59
CA ARG A 82 2.07 -13.86 -19.54
C ARG A 82 0.78 -14.57 -19.95
N GLY A 83 0.94 -15.65 -20.72
CA GLY A 83 -0.18 -16.50 -21.15
C GLY A 83 -0.91 -17.17 -19.99
N SER A 84 -0.23 -17.39 -18.86
CA SER A 84 -0.79 -17.90 -17.62
C SER A 84 -0.28 -17.10 -16.42
N PRO A 85 -1.07 -16.94 -15.33
CA PRO A 85 -0.60 -16.31 -14.10
C PRO A 85 0.55 -17.12 -13.49
N LEU A 86 1.52 -16.42 -12.89
CA LEU A 86 2.47 -17.04 -11.97
C LEU A 86 1.71 -17.66 -10.78
N PRO A 87 2.15 -18.81 -10.24
CA PRO A 87 1.48 -19.43 -9.10
C PRO A 87 1.63 -18.58 -7.84
N TYR A 88 0.59 -18.56 -7.01
CA TYR A 88 0.56 -17.87 -5.72
C TYR A 88 -0.27 -18.68 -4.71
N PRO A 89 0.09 -18.68 -3.42
CA PRO A 89 -0.72 -19.28 -2.37
C PRO A 89 -1.95 -18.44 -2.03
N ILE A 90 -3.01 -19.15 -1.61
CA ILE A 90 -4.31 -18.57 -1.24
C ILE A 90 -4.68 -19.11 0.13
N TRP A 91 -4.98 -18.22 1.07
CA TRP A 91 -5.53 -18.57 2.37
C TRP A 91 -7.04 -18.37 2.38
N GLY A 92 -7.79 -19.32 2.95
CA GLY A 92 -9.25 -19.24 3.06
C GLY A 92 -9.99 -19.16 1.71
N ARG A 93 -9.57 -19.96 0.71
CA ARG A 93 -10.13 -19.98 -0.66
C ARG A 93 -11.66 -20.08 -0.68
N GLU A 94 -12.26 -20.78 0.26
CA GLU A 94 -13.71 -20.95 0.43
C GLU A 94 -14.44 -19.64 0.71
N ASN A 95 -13.74 -18.61 1.18
CA ASN A 95 -14.29 -17.30 1.49
C ASN A 95 -14.07 -16.27 0.37
N ILE A 96 -13.47 -16.65 -0.76
CA ILE A 96 -13.03 -15.72 -1.81
C ILE A 96 -13.85 -15.97 -3.09
N ASP A 97 -14.43 -14.90 -3.64
CA ASP A 97 -15.22 -14.97 -4.88
C ASP A 97 -14.34 -15.03 -6.13
N ASP A 98 -14.88 -15.57 -7.22
CA ASP A 98 -14.12 -15.80 -8.45
C ASP A 98 -13.66 -14.51 -9.14
N ASN A 99 -14.33 -13.36 -8.93
CA ASN A 99 -13.85 -12.11 -9.51
C ASN A 99 -12.59 -11.62 -8.79
N SER A 100 -12.51 -11.82 -7.48
CA SER A 100 -11.31 -11.49 -6.70
C SER A 100 -10.12 -12.34 -7.13
N LEU A 101 -10.35 -13.62 -7.44
CA LEU A 101 -9.32 -14.51 -8.00
C LEU A 101 -8.90 -14.06 -9.39
N ALA A 102 -9.85 -13.74 -10.27
CA ALA A 102 -9.55 -13.22 -11.59
C ALA A 102 -8.71 -11.92 -11.53
N GLN A 103 -8.96 -11.05 -10.55
CA GLN A 103 -8.13 -9.85 -10.33
C GLN A 103 -6.69 -10.21 -9.93
N MET A 104 -6.52 -11.19 -9.03
CA MET A 104 -5.19 -11.66 -8.63
C MET A 104 -4.47 -12.37 -9.78
N ASP A 105 -5.15 -13.23 -10.53
CA ASP A 105 -4.61 -13.90 -11.72
C ASP A 105 -4.13 -12.88 -12.76
N ASN A 106 -4.93 -11.83 -13.00
CA ASN A 106 -4.55 -10.73 -13.89
C ASN A 106 -3.30 -9.99 -13.39
N ALA A 107 -3.18 -9.75 -12.09
CA ALA A 107 -1.97 -9.17 -11.51
C ALA A 107 -0.77 -10.08 -11.73
N MET A 108 -0.90 -11.39 -11.51
CA MET A 108 0.20 -12.35 -11.67
C MET A 108 0.62 -12.62 -13.13
N ARG A 109 -0.12 -12.08 -14.11
CA ARG A 109 0.24 -12.11 -15.53
C ARG A 109 1.09 -10.93 -15.99
N LEU A 110 1.21 -9.86 -15.20
CA LEU A 110 1.98 -8.68 -15.59
C LEU A 110 3.47 -9.01 -15.71
N PRO A 111 4.19 -8.53 -16.74
CA PRO A 111 5.61 -8.82 -16.92
C PRO A 111 6.46 -8.45 -15.69
N VAL A 112 6.10 -7.36 -14.99
CA VAL A 112 6.79 -6.91 -13.77
C VAL A 112 6.53 -7.75 -12.53
N SER A 113 5.53 -8.65 -12.53
CA SER A 113 5.22 -9.46 -11.34
C SER A 113 6.25 -10.55 -11.08
N VAL A 114 6.65 -10.69 -9.81
CA VAL A 114 7.66 -11.64 -9.34
C VAL A 114 7.05 -12.70 -8.44
N ALA A 115 6.18 -12.30 -7.51
CA ALA A 115 5.50 -13.19 -6.56
C ALA A 115 4.21 -12.55 -6.06
N GLY A 116 3.34 -13.34 -5.45
CA GLY A 116 2.10 -12.83 -4.88
C GLY A 116 1.52 -13.77 -3.84
N ALA A 117 0.53 -13.29 -3.10
CA ALA A 117 -0.23 -14.04 -2.12
C ALA A 117 -1.64 -13.45 -2.02
N LEU A 118 -2.63 -14.27 -1.68
CA LEU A 118 -4.01 -13.83 -1.49
C LEU A 118 -4.53 -14.20 -0.10
N MET A 119 -4.95 -13.17 0.65
CA MET A 119 -5.39 -13.26 2.03
C MET A 119 -6.87 -13.69 2.14
N PRO A 120 -7.31 -14.27 3.27
CA PRO A 120 -8.66 -14.84 3.41
C PRO A 120 -9.79 -13.80 3.36
N ASP A 121 -9.49 -12.54 3.65
CA ASP A 121 -10.42 -11.41 3.56
C ASP A 121 -10.56 -10.86 2.13
N ALA A 122 -9.97 -11.53 1.14
CA ALA A 122 -9.92 -11.00 -0.21
C ALA A 122 -11.30 -10.78 -0.84
N HIS A 123 -11.46 -9.62 -1.49
CA HIS A 123 -12.68 -9.23 -2.17
C HIS A 123 -12.38 -8.20 -3.27
N VAL A 124 -13.33 -8.02 -4.19
CA VAL A 124 -13.16 -7.20 -5.39
C VAL A 124 -12.73 -5.77 -5.05
N GLY A 125 -11.66 -5.32 -5.70
CA GLY A 125 -11.12 -3.96 -5.64
C GLY A 125 -10.93 -3.33 -7.01
N TYR A 126 -10.05 -2.33 -7.10
CA TYR A 126 -9.60 -1.71 -8.37
C TYR A 126 -8.18 -2.15 -8.73
N GLY A 127 -7.96 -2.85 -9.84
CA GLY A 127 -6.64 -3.42 -10.13
C GLY A 127 -6.41 -4.66 -9.26
N LEU A 128 -5.51 -4.57 -8.27
CA LEU A 128 -5.30 -5.64 -7.29
C LEU A 128 -6.55 -5.81 -6.40
N PRO A 129 -6.99 -7.06 -6.09
CA PRO A 129 -8.08 -7.25 -5.14
C PRO A 129 -7.67 -6.72 -3.75
N ILE A 130 -8.65 -6.31 -2.96
CA ILE A 130 -8.42 -6.08 -1.53
C ILE A 130 -8.12 -7.46 -0.93
N GLY A 131 -7.17 -7.57 0.00
CA GLY A 131 -6.58 -8.84 0.47
C GLY A 131 -5.46 -9.36 -0.44
N GLY A 132 -5.10 -8.65 -1.51
CA GLY A 132 -4.02 -9.03 -2.42
C GLY A 132 -2.65 -8.51 -1.96
N VAL A 133 -1.63 -9.35 -2.14
CA VAL A 133 -0.22 -9.00 -1.98
C VAL A 133 0.52 -9.30 -3.27
N LEU A 134 1.24 -8.32 -3.82
CA LEU A 134 1.93 -8.44 -5.10
C LEU A 134 3.36 -7.89 -5.01
N ALA A 135 4.35 -8.76 -5.22
CA ALA A 135 5.74 -8.36 -5.39
C ALA A 135 6.05 -8.14 -6.87
N THR A 136 6.65 -7.01 -7.19
CA THR A 136 7.07 -6.63 -8.54
C THR A 136 8.58 -6.34 -8.59
N ASP A 137 9.16 -6.51 -9.78
CA ASP A 137 10.54 -6.13 -10.07
C ASP A 137 10.61 -4.65 -10.44
N ASN A 138 11.33 -3.88 -9.64
CA ASN A 138 11.61 -2.45 -9.81
C ASN A 138 10.44 -1.55 -10.30
N ALA A 139 9.20 -1.93 -10.01
CA ALA A 139 8.01 -1.24 -10.51
C ALA A 139 7.00 -1.02 -9.39
N VAL A 140 6.31 0.10 -9.42
CA VAL A 140 5.25 0.43 -8.48
C VAL A 140 3.91 0.62 -9.20
N ILE A 141 2.85 -0.01 -8.69
CA ILE A 141 1.50 0.01 -9.27
C ILE A 141 0.59 0.82 -8.32
N PRO A 142 0.23 2.07 -8.65
CA PRO A 142 -0.53 2.93 -7.73
C PRO A 142 -1.86 2.35 -7.27
N TYR A 143 -2.61 1.66 -8.15
CA TYR A 143 -3.86 1.00 -7.77
C TYR A 143 -3.68 -0.31 -6.98
N ALA A 144 -2.49 -0.92 -7.02
CA ALA A 144 -2.11 -2.04 -6.15
C ALA A 144 -1.70 -1.56 -4.75
N VAL A 145 -1.38 -0.28 -4.57
CA VAL A 145 -1.34 0.36 -3.24
C VAL A 145 -2.77 0.69 -2.77
N GLY A 146 -3.59 1.24 -3.66
CA GLY A 146 -4.97 1.63 -3.40
C GLY A 146 -5.19 3.14 -3.34
N VAL A 147 -6.46 3.54 -3.43
CA VAL A 147 -6.85 4.96 -3.51
C VAL A 147 -6.78 5.70 -2.17
N ASP A 148 -6.88 4.98 -1.05
CA ASP A 148 -6.58 5.53 0.27
C ASP A 148 -5.21 5.02 0.70
N ILE A 149 -4.18 5.71 0.18
CA ILE A 149 -2.77 5.39 0.44
C ILE A 149 -2.53 5.46 1.96
N ALA A 150 -1.84 4.45 2.47
CA ALA A 150 -1.51 4.30 3.88
C ALA A 150 -2.71 4.34 4.83
N CYS A 151 -3.89 3.91 4.35
CA CYS A 151 -4.97 3.52 5.24
C CYS A 151 -4.42 2.52 6.27
N ARG A 152 -4.74 2.76 7.54
CA ARG A 152 -4.09 2.15 8.68
C ARG A 152 -5.02 1.97 9.86
N MET A 153 -4.61 1.09 10.75
CA MET A 153 -5.17 0.93 12.07
C MET A 153 -4.28 1.59 13.11
N ARG A 154 -4.88 2.16 14.16
CA ARG A 154 -4.17 2.54 15.39
C ARG A 154 -4.97 2.07 16.60
N LEU A 155 -4.35 1.29 17.47
CA LEU A 155 -4.87 0.84 18.75
C LEU A 155 -4.07 1.50 19.87
N SER A 156 -4.74 2.26 20.74
CA SER A 156 -4.14 2.78 21.98
C SER A 156 -4.76 2.11 23.19
N LEU A 157 -3.90 1.64 24.09
CA LEU A 157 -4.30 1.02 25.36
C LEU A 157 -4.12 2.01 26.51
N TYR A 158 -5.03 1.95 27.47
CA TYR A 158 -5.02 2.78 28.67
C TYR A 158 -5.06 1.89 29.90
N GLU A 159 -4.23 2.18 30.91
CA GLU A 159 -4.15 1.43 32.18
C GLU A 159 -5.32 1.74 33.12
N VAL A 160 -6.55 1.63 32.58
CA VAL A 160 -7.80 1.77 33.31
C VAL A 160 -8.76 0.66 32.88
N SER A 161 -9.67 0.30 33.78
CA SER A 161 -10.67 -0.73 33.49
C SER A 161 -11.66 -0.26 32.40
N PRO A 162 -12.03 -1.13 31.43
CA PRO A 162 -13.06 -0.81 30.46
C PRO A 162 -14.46 -0.62 31.08
N TYR A 163 -14.66 -1.01 32.35
CA TYR A 163 -15.89 -0.74 33.09
C TYR A 163 -16.19 0.77 33.20
N LEU A 164 -15.17 1.62 33.05
CA LEU A 164 -15.31 3.07 33.04
C LEU A 164 -16.30 3.56 31.97
N LEU A 165 -16.43 2.85 30.84
CA LEU A 165 -17.39 3.15 29.77
C LEU A 165 -18.85 3.11 30.26
N GLY A 166 -19.16 2.19 31.18
CA GLY A 166 -20.49 2.06 31.77
C GLY A 166 -20.78 3.03 32.91
N GLN A 167 -19.74 3.49 33.62
CA GLN A 167 -19.86 4.40 34.76
C GLN A 167 -20.02 5.87 34.35
N LYS A 168 -19.34 6.28 33.27
CA LYS A 168 -19.34 7.66 32.75
C LYS A 168 -20.06 7.72 31.41
N LYS A 169 -21.34 7.34 31.40
CA LYS A 169 -22.19 7.41 30.21
C LYS A 169 -22.19 8.84 29.65
N GLY A 170 -22.15 8.98 28.33
CA GLY A 170 -22.06 10.27 27.64
C GLY A 170 -20.63 10.78 27.47
N MET A 171 -19.77 10.76 28.49
CA MET A 171 -18.41 11.35 28.40
C MET A 171 -17.59 10.80 27.22
N PHE A 172 -17.60 9.48 27.02
CA PHE A 172 -16.86 8.84 25.92
C PHE A 172 -17.53 9.03 24.56
N GLU A 173 -18.87 9.10 24.54
CA GLU A 173 -19.65 9.39 23.34
C GLU A 173 -19.37 10.83 22.88
N ASP A 174 -19.44 11.79 23.80
CA ASP A 174 -19.13 13.21 23.59
C ASP A 174 -17.69 13.41 23.14
N ALA A 175 -16.73 12.65 23.69
CA ALA A 175 -15.34 12.69 23.24
C ALA A 175 -15.23 12.27 21.78
N LEU A 176 -15.85 11.16 21.37
CA LEU A 176 -15.88 10.76 19.96
C LEU A 176 -16.59 11.82 19.11
N TRP A 177 -17.75 12.30 19.52
CA TRP A 177 -18.57 13.24 18.75
C TRP A 177 -17.88 14.57 18.50
N ASN A 178 -17.23 15.11 19.54
CA ASN A 178 -16.64 16.44 19.50
C ASN A 178 -15.16 16.46 19.07
N GLN A 179 -14.43 15.35 19.20
CA GLN A 179 -12.99 15.28 18.92
C GLN A 179 -12.61 14.50 17.68
N THR A 180 -13.59 13.93 16.98
CA THR A 180 -13.41 13.35 15.65
C THR A 180 -14.17 14.16 14.62
N ALA A 181 -13.74 14.06 13.35
CA ALA A 181 -14.42 14.71 12.24
C ALA A 181 -14.61 13.69 11.11
N PHE A 182 -15.85 13.32 10.88
CA PHE A 182 -16.28 12.40 9.83
C PHE A 182 -17.01 13.15 8.72
N GLY A 183 -17.09 12.54 7.55
CA GLY A 183 -17.73 13.12 6.38
C GLY A 183 -16.76 13.49 5.25
N MET A 184 -17.33 13.67 4.06
CA MET A 184 -16.57 14.08 2.89
C MET A 184 -16.20 15.56 3.03
N GLY A 185 -14.92 15.88 2.83
CA GLY A 185 -14.44 17.27 2.95
C GLY A 185 -14.31 17.80 4.37
N SER A 186 -14.53 16.97 5.39
CA SER A 186 -14.40 17.38 6.79
C SER A 186 -13.01 17.94 7.09
N GLU A 187 -12.99 19.05 7.84
CA GLU A 187 -11.80 19.82 8.14
C GLU A 187 -11.88 20.46 9.52
N TRP A 188 -10.71 20.75 10.09
CA TRP A 188 -10.59 21.56 11.29
C TRP A 188 -10.31 23.03 10.95
N LYS A 189 -10.97 23.94 11.68
CA LYS A 189 -10.92 25.40 11.46
C LYS A 189 -10.36 26.13 12.67
N GLY A 190 -9.72 27.28 12.43
CA GLY A 190 -9.21 28.17 13.48
C GLY A 190 -8.29 27.44 14.47
N ASN A 191 -8.53 27.67 15.76
CA ASN A 191 -7.78 27.05 16.87
C ASN A 191 -7.95 25.52 16.98
N ARG A 192 -8.89 24.93 16.23
CA ARG A 192 -9.06 23.47 16.15
C ARG A 192 -8.10 22.83 15.16
N ARG A 193 -7.30 23.57 14.38
CA ARG A 193 -6.27 22.94 13.52
C ARG A 193 -5.17 22.33 14.39
N ALA A 194 -4.73 21.13 14.03
CA ALA A 194 -3.61 20.51 14.70
C ALA A 194 -2.29 21.01 14.10
N ASP A 195 -1.29 21.10 14.96
CA ASP A 195 0.10 21.24 14.56
C ASP A 195 0.82 19.90 14.71
N HIS A 196 1.70 19.59 13.77
CA HIS A 196 2.50 18.37 13.73
C HIS A 196 3.63 18.53 12.70
N ALA A 197 4.83 18.03 13.01
CA ALA A 197 6.02 18.10 12.16
C ALA A 197 5.85 17.52 10.74
N VAL A 198 4.76 16.79 10.47
CA VAL A 198 4.47 16.28 9.12
C VAL A 198 4.05 17.39 8.17
N LEU A 199 3.52 18.50 8.69
CA LEU A 199 3.12 19.65 7.89
C LEU A 199 4.33 20.45 7.40
N ASP A 200 5.47 20.34 8.11
CA ASP A 200 6.75 20.97 7.77
C ASP A 200 7.69 20.03 6.99
N ASP A 201 7.22 18.85 6.59
CA ASP A 201 8.02 17.88 5.83
C ASP A 201 8.43 18.47 4.47
N SER A 202 9.74 18.52 4.19
CA SER A 202 10.27 19.08 2.94
C SER A 202 9.76 18.38 1.69
N ALA A 203 9.24 17.15 1.80
CA ALA A 203 8.61 16.45 0.69
C ALA A 203 7.39 17.18 0.11
N TRP A 204 6.73 18.08 0.87
CA TRP A 204 5.66 18.91 0.33
C TRP A 204 6.14 19.80 -0.84
N ASP A 205 7.41 20.21 -0.84
CA ASP A 205 7.99 21.03 -1.89
C ASP A 205 8.58 20.22 -3.06
N ALA A 206 8.60 18.88 -2.97
CA ALA A 206 9.24 18.02 -3.96
C ALA A 206 8.55 18.04 -5.33
N THR A 207 7.21 18.18 -5.36
CA THR A 207 6.45 18.28 -6.61
C THR A 207 5.38 19.35 -6.53
N ARG A 208 4.97 19.89 -7.69
CA ARG A 208 3.86 20.84 -7.77
C ARG A 208 2.57 20.25 -7.19
N LEU A 209 2.33 18.96 -7.38
CA LEU A 209 1.16 18.28 -6.82
C LEU A 209 1.20 18.38 -5.29
N LEU A 210 2.25 17.88 -4.65
CA LEU A 210 2.34 17.85 -3.19
C LEU A 210 2.23 19.24 -2.58
N LYS A 211 2.87 20.24 -3.19
CA LYS A 211 2.79 21.63 -2.71
C LYS A 211 1.35 22.15 -2.66
N THR A 212 0.54 21.82 -3.66
CA THR A 212 -0.89 22.19 -3.67
C THR A 212 -1.74 21.41 -2.66
N LEU A 213 -1.24 20.30 -2.13
CA LEU A 213 -1.93 19.47 -1.14
C LEU A 213 -1.63 19.87 0.30
N GLN A 214 -0.52 20.56 0.58
CA GLN A 214 -0.08 20.87 1.95
C GLN A 214 -1.14 21.64 2.77
N ASP A 215 -1.71 22.72 2.22
CA ASP A 215 -2.76 23.48 2.90
C ASP A 215 -4.01 22.64 3.20
N ASN A 216 -4.34 21.72 2.31
CA ASN A 216 -5.44 20.80 2.48
C ASN A 216 -5.11 19.72 3.53
N ALA A 217 -3.87 19.22 3.54
CA ALA A 217 -3.36 18.32 4.57
C ALA A 217 -3.47 18.97 5.96
N ALA A 218 -3.07 20.23 6.11
CA ALA A 218 -3.18 20.97 7.36
C ALA A 218 -4.63 21.12 7.84
N ARG A 219 -5.60 21.27 6.93
CA ARG A 219 -7.03 21.33 7.26
C ARG A 219 -7.62 19.97 7.64
N GLN A 220 -7.11 18.88 7.05
CA GLN A 220 -7.62 17.52 7.25
C GLN A 220 -6.86 16.71 8.31
N LEU A 221 -5.77 17.24 8.87
CA LEU A 221 -4.99 16.58 9.90
C LEU A 221 -5.81 16.39 11.19
N GLY A 222 -5.97 15.14 11.62
CA GLY A 222 -6.82 14.73 12.73
C GLY A 222 -8.28 14.46 12.33
N THR A 223 -8.57 14.16 11.07
CA THR A 223 -9.93 13.84 10.59
C THR A 223 -10.06 12.35 10.25
N SER A 224 -11.25 11.79 10.48
CA SER A 224 -11.49 10.34 10.38
C SER A 224 -11.99 9.93 8.99
N GLY A 225 -12.84 10.73 8.36
CA GLY A 225 -13.28 10.47 7.00
C GLY A 225 -14.61 9.76 6.82
N THR A 226 -14.69 8.85 5.84
CA THR A 226 -15.94 8.26 5.32
C THR A 226 -15.78 6.78 4.99
N GLY A 227 -16.87 6.09 4.66
CA GLY A 227 -16.85 4.67 4.32
C GLY A 227 -16.58 3.83 5.57
N ASN A 228 -15.66 2.86 5.47
CA ASN A 228 -15.31 1.94 6.54
C ASN A 228 -14.37 2.56 7.61
N HIS A 229 -14.17 3.88 7.59
CA HIS A 229 -13.36 4.58 8.59
C HIS A 229 -14.15 4.71 9.88
N PHE A 230 -13.48 4.55 11.02
CA PHE A 230 -14.11 4.61 12.33
C PHE A 230 -13.13 5.04 13.42
N VAL A 231 -13.69 5.45 14.56
CA VAL A 231 -12.99 5.62 15.83
C VAL A 231 -13.89 5.05 16.92
N GLU A 232 -13.38 4.14 17.72
CA GLU A 232 -14.20 3.39 18.66
C GLU A 232 -13.52 3.11 20.00
N TRP A 233 -14.31 3.25 21.07
CA TRP A 233 -13.95 2.80 22.40
C TRP A 233 -14.39 1.35 22.60
N GLY A 234 -13.54 0.57 23.26
CA GLY A 234 -13.84 -0.82 23.56
C GLY A 234 -13.04 -1.38 24.72
N SER A 235 -13.38 -2.60 25.11
CA SER A 235 -12.57 -3.41 26.03
C SER A 235 -11.51 -4.16 25.24
N PHE A 236 -10.29 -4.18 25.74
CA PHE A 236 -9.19 -4.95 25.15
C PHE A 236 -8.66 -5.94 26.17
N ARG A 237 -8.73 -7.23 25.83
CA ARG A 237 -8.10 -8.30 26.58
C ARG A 237 -6.72 -8.58 26.02
N LEU A 238 -5.68 -8.38 26.83
CA LEU A 238 -4.31 -8.77 26.53
C LEU A 238 -4.05 -10.18 27.08
N HIS A 239 -3.52 -11.09 26.25
CA HIS A 239 -3.30 -12.49 26.62
C HIS A 239 -1.92 -12.77 27.23
N GLU A 240 -0.91 -11.98 26.84
CA GLU A 240 0.46 -12.15 27.30
C GLU A 240 1.13 -10.79 27.58
N PRO A 241 2.20 -10.73 28.40
CA PRO A 241 2.88 -9.48 28.67
C PRO A 241 3.38 -8.81 27.39
N LEU A 242 3.01 -7.53 27.19
CA LEU A 242 3.40 -6.75 26.02
C LEU A 242 3.46 -5.27 26.40
N PHE A 243 4.45 -4.52 25.89
CA PHE A 243 4.64 -3.10 26.18
C PHE A 243 4.77 -2.76 27.68
N GLY A 244 5.24 -3.70 28.49
CA GLY A 244 5.30 -3.56 29.95
C GLY A 244 3.95 -3.75 30.66
N LEU A 245 2.87 -3.98 29.92
CA LEU A 245 1.55 -4.34 30.46
C LEU A 245 1.49 -5.84 30.76
N GLN A 246 0.71 -6.21 31.78
CA GLN A 246 0.46 -7.60 32.13
C GLN A 246 -0.81 -8.11 31.43
N PRO A 247 -1.00 -9.44 31.30
CA PRO A 247 -2.27 -9.99 30.82
C PRO A 247 -3.45 -9.45 31.63
N GLY A 248 -4.49 -8.98 30.96
CA GLY A 248 -5.58 -8.28 31.64
C GLY A 248 -6.56 -7.58 30.70
N GLU A 249 -7.52 -6.90 31.30
CA GLU A 249 -8.55 -6.11 30.62
C GLU A 249 -8.20 -4.63 30.70
N TYR A 250 -8.13 -3.99 29.53
CA TYR A 250 -7.77 -2.59 29.37
C TYR A 250 -8.88 -1.85 28.63
N LEU A 251 -9.05 -0.57 28.96
CA LEU A 251 -9.75 0.32 28.04
C LEU A 251 -8.87 0.55 26.82
N ALA A 252 -9.48 0.56 25.64
CA ALA A 252 -8.78 0.80 24.39
C ALA A 252 -9.56 1.73 23.46
N LEU A 253 -8.80 2.49 22.67
CA LEU A 253 -9.29 3.28 21.55
C LEU A 253 -8.71 2.69 20.27
N LEU A 254 -9.59 2.28 19.35
CA LEU A 254 -9.21 1.80 18.03
C LEU A 254 -9.68 2.80 16.98
N SER A 255 -8.85 3.08 15.98
CA SER A 255 -9.28 3.84 14.82
C SER A 255 -8.80 3.23 13.51
N HIS A 256 -9.61 3.45 12.49
CA HIS A 256 -9.34 3.12 11.10
C HIS A 256 -9.54 4.38 10.26
N SER A 257 -8.47 4.86 9.64
CA SER A 257 -8.45 6.02 8.76
C SER A 257 -7.20 5.95 7.88
N GLY A 258 -6.97 6.97 7.07
CA GLY A 258 -5.88 7.00 6.11
C GLY A 258 -5.37 8.40 5.87
N SER A 259 -4.79 8.59 4.69
CA SER A 259 -4.18 9.86 4.28
C SER A 259 -5.17 10.86 3.67
N ARG A 260 -6.48 10.56 3.76
CA ARG A 260 -7.57 11.47 3.40
C ARG A 260 -7.45 11.89 1.92
N SER A 261 -7.79 13.14 1.61
CA SER A 261 -7.73 13.61 0.22
C SER A 261 -6.30 13.74 -0.32
N VAL A 262 -5.28 13.74 0.55
CA VAL A 262 -3.86 13.74 0.13
C VAL A 262 -3.56 12.46 -0.64
N GLY A 263 -3.75 11.30 0.00
CA GLY A 263 -3.52 10.01 -0.67
C GLY A 263 -4.42 9.79 -1.87
N PHE A 264 -5.69 10.16 -1.78
CA PHE A 264 -6.61 10.05 -2.92
C PHE A 264 -6.12 10.83 -4.15
N LYS A 265 -5.70 12.09 -3.98
CA LYS A 265 -5.23 12.92 -5.10
C LYS A 265 -3.90 12.42 -5.67
N ILE A 266 -3.02 11.88 -4.82
CA ILE A 266 -1.77 11.21 -5.25
C ILE A 266 -2.11 9.97 -6.07
N ALA A 267 -2.93 9.07 -5.52
CA ALA A 267 -3.33 7.84 -6.19
C ALA A 267 -4.04 8.13 -7.53
N ASP A 268 -4.97 9.08 -7.58
CA ASP A 268 -5.69 9.46 -8.80
C ASP A 268 -4.73 9.98 -9.89
N ARG A 269 -3.79 10.87 -9.54
CA ARG A 269 -2.83 11.42 -10.49
C ARG A 269 -1.91 10.33 -11.05
N TYR A 270 -1.26 9.56 -10.18
CA TYR A 270 -0.23 8.62 -10.61
C TYR A 270 -0.82 7.35 -11.22
N SER A 271 -2.04 6.94 -10.84
CA SER A 271 -2.74 5.84 -11.54
C SER A 271 -3.09 6.22 -12.98
N LYS A 272 -3.56 7.45 -13.21
CA LYS A 272 -3.82 7.95 -14.58
C LYS A 272 -2.52 8.03 -15.38
N LEU A 273 -1.45 8.55 -14.78
CA LEU A 273 -0.15 8.64 -15.42
C LEU A 273 0.43 7.28 -15.80
N ALA A 274 0.31 6.28 -14.92
CA ALA A 274 0.70 4.90 -15.24
C ALA A 274 -0.10 4.36 -16.44
N MET A 275 -1.42 4.52 -16.44
CA MET A 275 -2.27 4.12 -17.58
C MET A 275 -2.01 4.90 -18.87
N GLU A 276 -1.50 6.14 -18.79
CA GLU A 276 -1.09 6.95 -19.94
C GLU A 276 0.25 6.47 -20.52
N LYS A 277 1.16 6.00 -19.67
CA LYS A 277 2.46 5.42 -20.08
C LYS A 277 2.34 4.03 -20.68
N HIS A 278 1.25 3.33 -20.40
CA HIS A 278 0.96 1.99 -20.92
C HIS A 278 -0.31 1.99 -21.78
N PRO A 279 -0.29 2.64 -22.97
CA PRO A 279 -1.49 2.81 -23.80
C PRO A 279 -1.97 1.49 -24.43
N ASP A 280 -1.06 0.55 -24.68
CA ASP A 280 -1.32 -0.71 -25.38
C ASP A 280 -1.61 -1.88 -24.43
N LEU A 281 -1.45 -1.66 -23.12
CA LEU A 281 -1.77 -2.62 -22.07
C LEU A 281 -3.24 -3.06 -22.14
N ASP A 282 -3.45 -4.38 -22.06
CA ASP A 282 -4.77 -4.99 -22.17
C ASP A 282 -5.78 -4.40 -21.18
N LYS A 283 -7.02 -4.20 -21.64
CA LYS A 283 -8.09 -3.58 -20.84
C LYS A 283 -8.35 -4.31 -19.52
N SER A 284 -8.17 -5.64 -19.48
CA SER A 284 -8.38 -6.46 -18.28
C SER A 284 -7.39 -6.14 -17.16
N VAL A 285 -6.21 -5.61 -17.49
CA VAL A 285 -5.16 -5.27 -16.52
C VAL A 285 -4.80 -3.78 -16.54
N ARG A 286 -5.60 -2.94 -17.19
CA ARG A 286 -5.31 -1.51 -17.31
C ARG A 286 -5.17 -0.81 -15.95
N HIS A 287 -5.97 -1.21 -14.96
CA HIS A 287 -5.86 -0.73 -13.58
C HIS A 287 -4.64 -1.28 -12.82
N LEU A 288 -3.79 -2.08 -13.46
CA LEU A 288 -2.53 -2.58 -12.93
C LEU A 288 -1.32 -1.98 -13.66
N ALA A 289 -1.52 -0.94 -14.48
CA ALA A 289 -0.42 -0.18 -15.06
C ALA A 289 0.55 0.31 -13.98
N TRP A 290 1.84 0.27 -14.27
CA TRP A 290 2.90 0.54 -13.32
C TRP A 290 3.72 1.79 -13.69
N LEU A 291 4.62 2.16 -12.78
CA LEU A 291 5.68 3.13 -13.00
C LEU A 291 7.00 2.43 -12.61
N SER A 292 7.99 2.45 -13.49
CA SER A 292 9.33 1.98 -13.13
C SER A 292 9.94 2.92 -12.07
N LEU A 293 10.56 2.35 -11.04
CA LEU A 293 11.28 3.14 -10.05
C LEU A 293 12.57 3.74 -10.60
N ASP A 294 13.05 3.36 -11.78
CA ASP A 294 14.15 4.08 -12.43
C ASP A 294 13.68 5.36 -13.13
N SER A 295 12.36 5.57 -13.24
CA SER A 295 11.76 6.75 -13.86
C SER A 295 11.53 7.87 -12.84
N GLU A 296 11.56 9.13 -13.32
CA GLU A 296 11.23 10.30 -12.52
C GLU A 296 9.83 10.16 -11.90
N GLU A 297 8.84 9.74 -12.69
CA GLU A 297 7.45 9.58 -12.23
C GLU A 297 7.29 8.47 -11.18
N GLY A 298 8.04 7.36 -11.31
CA GLY A 298 8.06 6.32 -10.29
C GLY A 298 8.67 6.80 -8.97
N GLN A 299 9.77 7.56 -9.04
CA GLN A 299 10.39 8.18 -7.86
C GLN A 299 9.48 9.23 -7.21
N GLU A 300 8.82 10.07 -8.01
CA GLU A 300 7.85 11.04 -7.51
C GLU A 300 6.65 10.36 -6.82
N TYR A 301 6.11 9.29 -7.41
CA TYR A 301 5.03 8.52 -6.79
C TYR A 301 5.50 7.91 -5.47
N TRP A 302 6.68 7.30 -5.45
CA TRP A 302 7.25 6.68 -4.25
C TRP A 302 7.38 7.69 -3.11
N LEU A 303 7.97 8.86 -3.40
CA LEU A 303 8.09 9.95 -2.43
C LEU A 303 6.73 10.46 -1.95
N SER A 304 5.76 10.60 -2.86
CA SER A 304 4.39 11.03 -2.56
C SER A 304 3.66 10.02 -1.66
N MET A 305 3.80 8.73 -1.97
CA MET A 305 3.23 7.62 -1.19
C MET A 305 3.81 7.61 0.23
N GLU A 306 5.13 7.74 0.37
CA GLU A 306 5.84 7.83 1.65
C GLU A 306 5.36 9.02 2.50
N LEU A 307 5.20 10.20 1.88
CA LEU A 307 4.64 11.37 2.56
C LEU A 307 3.19 11.14 3.02
N ALA A 308 2.35 10.53 2.18
CA ALA A 308 1.00 10.13 2.57
C ALA A 308 1.00 9.14 3.73
N GLY A 309 1.99 8.24 3.78
CA GLY A 309 2.26 7.33 4.89
C GLY A 309 2.50 8.04 6.21
N ARG A 310 3.42 9.00 6.22
CA ARG A 310 3.72 9.84 7.40
C ARG A 310 2.52 10.69 7.80
N PHE A 311 1.81 11.26 6.84
CA PHE A 311 0.58 12.03 7.10
C PHE A 311 -0.51 11.17 7.73
N ALA A 312 -0.72 9.93 7.27
CA ALA A 312 -1.68 9.02 7.86
C ALA A 312 -1.33 8.67 9.33
N SER A 313 -0.04 8.43 9.64
CA SER A 313 0.40 8.19 11.04
C SER A 313 0.09 9.40 11.93
N ALA A 314 0.49 10.60 11.49
CA ALA A 314 0.20 11.85 12.19
C ALA A 314 -1.30 12.08 12.37
N ASN A 315 -2.11 11.76 11.34
CA ASN A 315 -3.56 11.89 11.40
C ASN A 315 -4.15 11.04 12.54
N HIS A 316 -3.75 9.78 12.65
CA HIS A 316 -4.18 8.89 13.72
C HIS A 316 -3.68 9.34 15.10
N PHE A 317 -2.43 9.78 15.19
CA PHE A 317 -1.87 10.35 16.41
C PHE A 317 -2.72 11.52 16.93
N ILE A 318 -3.08 12.46 16.05
CA ILE A 318 -3.92 13.60 16.42
C ILE A 318 -5.34 13.17 16.82
N ILE A 319 -5.96 12.23 16.11
CA ILE A 319 -7.28 11.68 16.48
C ILE A 319 -7.23 11.11 17.89
N HIS A 320 -6.28 10.21 18.15
CA HIS A 320 -6.16 9.54 19.45
C HIS A 320 -5.85 10.52 20.57
N ARG A 321 -4.91 11.45 20.34
CA ARG A 321 -4.54 12.48 21.31
C ARG A 321 -5.76 13.30 21.74
N ARG A 322 -6.53 13.83 20.79
CA ARG A 322 -7.72 14.67 21.10
C ARG A 322 -8.78 13.90 21.86
N VAL A 323 -9.07 12.68 21.42
CA VAL A 323 -10.10 11.84 22.03
C VAL A 323 -9.69 11.43 23.45
N ALA A 324 -8.43 11.04 23.66
CA ALA A 324 -7.89 10.67 24.96
C ALA A 324 -7.81 11.86 25.94
N GLU A 325 -7.32 13.02 25.48
CA GLU A 325 -7.24 14.25 26.28
C GLU A 325 -8.62 14.71 26.78
N ALA A 326 -9.65 14.61 25.93
CA ALA A 326 -11.01 14.98 26.29
C ALA A 326 -11.62 14.13 27.42
N VAL A 327 -11.10 12.93 27.66
CA VAL A 327 -11.53 12.04 28.75
C VAL A 327 -10.49 11.92 29.88
N GLY A 328 -9.40 12.71 29.80
CA GLY A 328 -8.34 12.74 30.80
C GLY A 328 -7.49 11.46 30.86
N LEU A 329 -7.33 10.77 29.74
CA LEU A 329 -6.54 9.54 29.64
C LEU A 329 -5.20 9.77 28.95
N LYS A 330 -4.21 8.97 29.34
CA LYS A 330 -2.87 8.95 28.73
C LYS A 330 -2.60 7.56 28.18
N GLU A 331 -2.14 7.50 26.93
CA GLU A 331 -1.78 6.24 26.25
C GLU A 331 -0.66 5.53 27.04
N ALA A 332 -0.86 4.25 27.34
CA ALA A 332 0.14 3.38 27.95
C ALA A 332 0.91 2.57 26.89
N ALA A 333 0.21 2.14 25.84
CA ALA A 333 0.79 1.44 24.71
C ALA A 333 0.04 1.77 23.42
N VAL A 334 0.74 1.68 22.30
CA VAL A 334 0.19 1.95 20.96
C VAL A 334 0.68 0.87 19.99
N VAL A 335 -0.24 0.40 19.15
CA VAL A 335 0.06 -0.44 17.99
C VAL A 335 -0.53 0.24 16.76
N GLU A 336 0.25 0.31 15.68
CA GLU A 336 -0.22 0.79 14.39
C GLU A 336 0.34 -0.04 13.24
N ASN A 337 -0.45 -0.23 12.20
CA ASN A 337 -0.06 -0.96 10.99
C ASN A 337 -0.75 -0.40 9.75
N HIS A 338 -0.03 -0.35 8.63
CA HIS A 338 -0.60 0.01 7.34
C HIS A 338 -1.26 -1.22 6.72
N HIS A 339 -2.22 -0.99 5.83
CA HIS A 339 -2.77 -2.06 5.00
C HIS A 339 -2.99 -1.69 3.53
N ASN A 340 -2.64 -0.46 3.12
CA ASN A 340 -2.63 0.00 1.72
C ASN A 340 -1.31 0.71 1.45
N PHE A 341 -0.25 -0.01 1.08
CA PHE A 341 1.08 0.58 0.89
C PHE A 341 1.97 -0.32 0.01
N ALA A 342 3.12 0.20 -0.40
CA ALA A 342 4.18 -0.60 -1.03
C ALA A 342 5.49 -0.46 -0.26
N TRP A 343 6.26 -1.53 -0.16
CA TRP A 343 7.54 -1.56 0.55
C TRP A 343 8.63 -2.15 -0.34
N LYS A 344 9.86 -1.66 -0.18
CA LYS A 344 11.03 -2.29 -0.76
C LYS A 344 11.50 -3.39 0.18
N GLU A 345 11.36 -4.64 -0.24
CA GLU A 345 11.65 -5.82 0.58
C GLU A 345 12.59 -6.77 -0.15
N LYS A 346 13.15 -7.74 0.58
CA LYS A 346 13.99 -8.79 0.01
C LYS A 346 13.27 -10.13 0.06
N LEU A 347 13.24 -10.83 -1.07
CA LEU A 347 12.79 -12.21 -1.12
C LEU A 347 13.85 -13.14 -0.51
N LEU A 348 13.47 -14.39 -0.24
CA LEU A 348 14.38 -15.41 0.29
C LEU A 348 15.60 -15.68 -0.58
N ASP A 349 15.48 -15.47 -1.89
CA ASP A 349 16.57 -15.60 -2.85
C ASP A 349 17.49 -14.37 -2.93
N GLY A 350 17.22 -13.34 -2.12
CA GLY A 350 18.01 -12.11 -2.03
C GLY A 350 17.59 -11.01 -3.02
N ARG A 351 16.66 -11.27 -3.95
CA ARG A 351 16.16 -10.25 -4.88
C ARG A 351 15.43 -9.15 -4.10
N THR A 352 15.72 -7.91 -4.45
CA THR A 352 14.99 -6.75 -3.91
C THR A 352 13.78 -6.50 -4.79
N VAL A 353 12.61 -6.42 -4.18
CA VAL A 353 11.32 -6.30 -4.87
C VAL A 353 10.47 -5.21 -4.22
N ILE A 354 9.43 -4.77 -4.93
CA ILE A 354 8.42 -3.85 -4.41
C ILE A 354 7.17 -4.65 -4.05
N VAL A 355 6.92 -4.81 -2.76
CA VAL A 355 5.78 -5.56 -2.24
C VAL A 355 4.62 -4.61 -2.00
N HIS A 356 3.58 -4.72 -2.82
CA HIS A 356 2.32 -4.03 -2.70
C HIS A 356 1.40 -4.82 -1.79
N ARG A 357 0.82 -4.18 -0.78
CA ARG A 357 -0.24 -4.76 0.04
C ARG A 357 -1.46 -3.85 -0.03
N LYS A 358 -2.59 -4.42 -0.45
CA LYS A 358 -3.87 -3.72 -0.53
C LYS A 358 -4.92 -4.47 0.25
N GLY A 359 -5.38 -3.89 1.34
CA GLY A 359 -6.10 -4.64 2.36
C GLY A 359 -5.32 -5.85 2.85
N ALA A 360 -3.99 -5.71 3.00
CA ALA A 360 -3.16 -6.73 3.63
C ALA A 360 -2.08 -6.01 4.44
N THR A 361 -1.63 -6.60 5.54
CA THR A 361 -0.71 -5.95 6.47
C THR A 361 0.60 -6.73 6.62
N PRO A 362 1.75 -6.07 6.86
CA PRO A 362 2.99 -6.77 7.17
C PRO A 362 2.84 -7.70 8.39
N ALA A 363 3.36 -8.91 8.26
CA ALA A 363 3.32 -10.01 9.23
C ALA A 363 4.66 -10.76 9.27
N GLY A 364 5.77 -10.01 9.12
CA GLY A 364 7.12 -10.50 9.41
C GLY A 364 7.25 -10.99 10.85
N VAL A 365 8.31 -11.75 11.16
CA VAL A 365 8.50 -12.33 12.50
C VAL A 365 8.46 -11.24 13.57
N GLY A 366 7.50 -11.33 14.49
CA GLY A 366 7.37 -10.38 15.60
C GLY A 366 6.68 -9.05 15.24
N VAL A 367 6.39 -8.80 13.97
CA VAL A 367 5.69 -7.58 13.53
C VAL A 367 4.27 -7.60 14.08
N LEU A 368 3.88 -6.53 14.76
CA LEU A 368 2.54 -6.40 15.35
C LEU A 368 1.58 -5.78 14.34
N GLY A 369 0.33 -6.26 14.35
CA GLY A 369 -0.73 -5.73 13.52
C GLY A 369 -2.08 -5.78 14.22
N VAL A 370 -3.00 -4.93 13.78
CA VAL A 370 -4.40 -4.95 14.22
C VAL A 370 -5.27 -5.39 13.05
N ILE A 371 -6.08 -6.43 13.28
CA ILE A 371 -7.05 -6.97 12.32
C ILE A 371 -8.46 -6.69 12.86
N PRO A 372 -9.13 -5.60 12.45
CA PRO A 372 -10.51 -5.31 12.83
C PRO A 372 -11.53 -6.26 12.22
N GLY A 373 -12.63 -6.49 12.93
CA GLY A 373 -13.85 -7.07 12.39
C GLY A 373 -14.71 -6.03 11.69
N SER A 374 -15.96 -5.88 12.15
CA SER A 374 -16.91 -4.85 11.72
C SER A 374 -17.26 -3.93 12.89
N MET A 375 -18.14 -2.94 12.68
CA MET A 375 -18.66 -2.07 13.75
C MET A 375 -19.30 -2.81 14.94
N GLY A 376 -19.65 -4.09 14.79
CA GLY A 376 -20.20 -4.91 15.87
C GLY A 376 -19.28 -6.05 16.32
N ASP A 377 -18.22 -6.35 15.57
CA ASP A 377 -17.43 -7.55 15.78
C ASP A 377 -16.08 -7.25 16.41
N ALA A 378 -15.45 -8.28 16.96
CA ALA A 378 -14.17 -8.14 17.61
C ALA A 378 -13.06 -7.75 16.60
N GLY A 379 -12.10 -6.98 17.10
CA GLY A 379 -10.79 -6.80 16.47
C GLY A 379 -9.72 -7.57 17.22
N TYR A 380 -8.59 -7.82 16.57
CA TYR A 380 -7.53 -8.65 17.15
C TYR A 380 -6.16 -7.99 17.01
N LEU A 381 -5.41 -7.99 18.11
CA LEU A 381 -3.98 -7.70 18.08
C LEU A 381 -3.25 -8.99 17.74
N VAL A 382 -2.43 -8.94 16.70
CA VAL A 382 -1.71 -10.11 16.20
C VAL A 382 -0.21 -9.85 16.08
N ARG A 383 0.57 -10.93 16.06
CA ARG A 383 2.00 -10.97 15.80
C ARG A 383 2.28 -11.84 14.57
N GLY A 384 3.03 -11.31 13.63
CA GLY A 384 3.43 -12.02 12.42
C GLY A 384 4.39 -13.17 12.69
N ARG A 385 4.22 -14.26 11.94
CA ARG A 385 5.07 -15.46 11.98
C ARG A 385 6.14 -15.48 10.89
N GLY A 386 6.15 -14.49 9.98
CA GLY A 386 7.17 -14.35 8.93
C GLY A 386 7.10 -15.44 7.84
N ILE A 387 5.90 -15.84 7.45
CA ILE A 387 5.72 -16.84 6.40
C ILE A 387 6.11 -16.24 5.03
N SER A 388 7.22 -16.73 4.47
CA SER A 388 7.81 -16.21 3.24
C SER A 388 6.93 -16.38 2.01
N SER A 389 6.18 -17.48 1.91
CA SER A 389 5.23 -17.72 0.82
C SER A 389 4.07 -16.73 0.83
N ALA A 390 3.75 -16.14 1.99
CA ALA A 390 2.78 -15.06 2.14
C ALA A 390 3.40 -13.67 1.92
N LEU A 391 4.66 -13.59 1.49
CA LEU A 391 5.45 -12.35 1.45
C LEU A 391 5.39 -11.62 2.80
N GLU A 392 5.48 -12.41 3.88
CA GLU A 392 5.40 -11.93 5.26
C GLU A 392 4.19 -11.00 5.46
N SER A 393 3.00 -11.44 5.02
CA SER A 393 1.77 -10.64 5.08
C SER A 393 0.63 -11.42 5.73
N ALA A 394 -0.36 -10.67 6.22
CA ALA A 394 -1.60 -11.20 6.77
C ALA A 394 -2.81 -10.37 6.30
N SER A 395 -4.01 -10.86 6.60
CA SER A 395 -5.27 -10.15 6.35
C SER A 395 -5.30 -8.80 7.06
N HIS A 396 -6.04 -7.83 6.54
CA HIS A 396 -6.20 -6.52 7.17
C HIS A 396 -7.48 -6.38 7.97
N GLY A 397 -8.48 -7.25 7.76
CA GLY A 397 -9.72 -7.21 8.49
C GLY A 397 -10.62 -8.39 8.14
N ALA A 398 -11.93 -8.23 8.29
CA ALA A 398 -12.91 -9.24 7.91
C ALA A 398 -13.10 -9.38 6.38
N GLY A 399 -12.93 -8.28 5.63
CA GLY A 399 -13.26 -8.24 4.20
C GLY A 399 -14.77 -8.25 3.92
N ARG A 400 -15.18 -7.68 2.79
CA ARG A 400 -16.60 -7.55 2.46
C ARG A 400 -17.13 -8.84 1.82
N LEU A 401 -18.35 -9.23 2.18
CA LEU A 401 -19.14 -10.26 1.51
C LEU A 401 -19.94 -9.71 0.33
N MET A 402 -20.26 -8.42 0.36
CA MET A 402 -21.09 -7.78 -0.66
C MET A 402 -20.71 -6.31 -0.89
N SER A 403 -21.03 -5.83 -2.09
CA SER A 403 -20.81 -4.42 -2.44
C SER A 403 -21.59 -3.47 -1.52
N ARG A 404 -21.13 -2.22 -1.38
CA ARG A 404 -21.85 -1.18 -0.62
C ARG A 404 -23.29 -1.01 -1.07
N ARG A 405 -23.51 -0.99 -2.40
CA ARG A 405 -24.86 -0.91 -2.99
C ARG A 405 -25.73 -2.11 -2.62
N ALA A 406 -25.18 -3.32 -2.63
CA ALA A 406 -25.91 -4.51 -2.23
C ALA A 406 -26.28 -4.47 -0.74
N ALA A 407 -25.36 -4.04 0.12
CA ALA A 407 -25.60 -3.87 1.55
C ALA A 407 -26.73 -2.86 1.81
N LEU A 408 -26.69 -1.67 1.20
CA LEU A 408 -27.73 -0.65 1.32
C LEU A 408 -29.12 -1.17 0.91
N ASN A 409 -29.18 -1.99 -0.13
CA ASN A 409 -30.43 -2.49 -0.68
C ASN A 409 -31.01 -3.70 0.07
N SER A 410 -30.20 -4.43 0.85
CA SER A 410 -30.59 -5.72 1.44
C SER A 410 -30.57 -5.75 2.97
N ILE A 411 -29.84 -4.85 3.63
CA ILE A 411 -29.72 -4.81 5.08
C ILE A 411 -30.68 -3.76 5.64
N SER A 412 -31.60 -4.18 6.51
CA SER A 412 -32.48 -3.23 7.20
C SER A 412 -31.80 -2.62 8.43
N LYS A 413 -32.13 -1.36 8.71
CA LYS A 413 -31.69 -0.67 9.93
C LYS A 413 -32.06 -1.43 11.20
N SER A 414 -33.26 -2.01 11.27
CA SER A 414 -33.68 -2.80 12.43
C SER A 414 -32.82 -4.05 12.65
N ALA A 415 -32.41 -4.74 11.58
CA ALA A 415 -31.54 -5.91 11.69
C ALA A 415 -30.13 -5.53 12.17
N ARG A 416 -29.56 -4.45 11.63
CA ARG A 416 -28.27 -3.91 12.12
C ARG A 416 -28.35 -3.48 13.58
N ASP A 417 -29.35 -2.69 13.94
CA ASP A 417 -29.47 -2.14 15.30
C ASP A 417 -29.74 -3.25 16.32
N ALA A 418 -30.49 -4.30 15.95
CA ALA A 418 -30.65 -5.49 16.78
C ALA A 418 -29.33 -6.25 17.00
N TYR A 419 -28.53 -6.42 15.94
CA TYR A 419 -27.21 -7.06 16.00
C TYR A 419 -26.26 -6.33 16.96
N LEU A 420 -26.23 -5.00 16.87
CA LEU A 420 -25.40 -4.14 17.73
C LEU A 420 -25.88 -4.15 19.18
N LYS A 421 -27.20 -4.11 19.39
CA LYS A 421 -27.81 -4.16 20.73
C LYS A 421 -27.50 -5.47 21.44
N GLU A 422 -27.58 -6.60 20.74
CA GLU A 422 -27.21 -7.93 21.27
C GLU A 422 -25.77 -7.94 21.81
N ARG A 423 -24.86 -7.21 21.16
CA ARG A 423 -23.45 -7.11 21.53
C ARG A 423 -23.13 -5.96 22.47
N GLY A 424 -24.12 -5.15 22.83
CA GLY A 424 -23.95 -3.98 23.70
C GLY A 424 -23.07 -2.91 23.06
N VAL A 425 -23.23 -2.68 21.76
CA VAL A 425 -22.52 -1.65 21.00
C VAL A 425 -23.44 -0.45 20.76
N THR A 426 -22.98 0.73 21.17
CA THR A 426 -23.57 2.02 20.81
C THR A 426 -22.94 2.51 19.51
N LEU A 427 -23.75 2.68 18.46
CA LEU A 427 -23.30 3.25 17.19
C LEU A 427 -23.66 4.74 17.11
N LEU A 428 -22.65 5.56 16.83
CA LEU A 428 -22.74 6.99 16.63
C LEU A 428 -22.55 7.29 15.13
N GLY A 429 -23.65 7.57 14.44
CA GLY A 429 -23.71 7.69 12.99
C GLY A 429 -23.74 6.34 12.28
N GLY A 430 -22.96 6.18 11.21
CA GLY A 430 -22.77 4.89 10.52
C GLY A 430 -23.86 4.56 9.50
N GLY A 431 -23.42 4.35 8.26
CA GLY A 431 -24.28 3.89 7.17
C GLY A 431 -24.64 2.42 7.22
N LEU A 432 -25.73 2.04 6.54
CA LEU A 432 -26.11 0.63 6.38
C LEU A 432 -25.12 -0.14 5.50
N ASP A 433 -24.36 0.54 4.64
CA ASP A 433 -23.35 -0.05 3.77
C ASP A 433 -22.16 -0.68 4.53
N GLU A 434 -21.95 -0.26 5.77
CA GLU A 434 -20.89 -0.76 6.66
C GLU A 434 -21.42 -1.66 7.78
N SER A 435 -22.69 -2.09 7.71
CA SER A 435 -23.29 -3.00 8.70
C SER A 435 -22.50 -4.32 8.83
N PRO A 436 -22.47 -4.96 10.02
CA PRO A 436 -21.75 -6.21 10.25
C PRO A 436 -22.08 -7.33 9.25
N GLN A 437 -23.34 -7.41 8.82
CA GLN A 437 -23.81 -8.40 7.85
C GLN A 437 -23.21 -8.23 6.44
N ALA A 438 -22.57 -7.10 6.14
CA ALA A 438 -21.87 -6.87 4.88
C ALA A 438 -20.44 -7.45 4.87
N TYR A 439 -19.96 -7.97 6.00
CA TYR A 439 -18.59 -8.43 6.21
C TYR A 439 -18.54 -9.93 6.47
N LYS A 440 -17.40 -10.56 6.13
CA LYS A 440 -17.17 -11.98 6.44
C LYS A 440 -17.03 -12.17 7.96
N PRO A 441 -17.34 -13.36 8.50
CA PRO A 441 -17.11 -13.62 9.92
C PRO A 441 -15.62 -13.54 10.27
N ILE A 442 -15.23 -12.59 11.13
CA ILE A 442 -13.81 -12.34 11.46
C ILE A 442 -13.09 -13.57 12.03
N ASP A 443 -13.79 -14.40 12.80
CA ASP A 443 -13.21 -15.61 13.40
C ASP A 443 -12.85 -16.65 12.33
N ALA A 444 -13.62 -16.73 11.23
CA ALA A 444 -13.30 -17.59 10.10
C ALA A 444 -12.05 -17.09 9.35
N ILE A 445 -11.92 -15.77 9.20
CA ILE A 445 -10.75 -15.14 8.58
C ILE A 445 -9.49 -15.39 9.40
N LEU A 446 -9.56 -15.28 10.73
CA LEU A 446 -8.43 -15.61 11.61
C LEU A 446 -8.07 -17.10 11.57
N ALA A 447 -9.08 -17.98 11.60
CA ALA A 447 -8.83 -19.42 11.52
C ALA A 447 -8.13 -19.81 10.21
N ALA A 448 -8.51 -19.18 9.10
CA ALA A 448 -7.95 -19.43 7.78
C ALA A 448 -6.48 -18.97 7.60
N GLN A 449 -5.93 -18.19 8.54
CA GLN A 449 -4.55 -17.67 8.51
C GLN A 449 -3.78 -17.92 9.81
N ALA A 450 -4.19 -18.91 10.60
CA ALA A 450 -3.57 -19.21 11.90
C ALA A 450 -2.07 -19.54 11.82
N ASP A 451 -1.59 -19.93 10.64
CA ASP A 451 -0.18 -20.14 10.30
C ASP A 451 0.58 -18.85 9.98
N LEU A 452 -0.09 -17.76 9.62
CA LEU A 452 0.51 -16.46 9.31
C LEU A 452 0.73 -15.59 10.56
N VAL A 453 -0.16 -15.72 11.54
CA VAL A 453 -0.18 -14.84 12.72
C VAL A 453 -0.47 -15.57 14.02
N GLU A 454 -0.09 -14.95 15.13
CA GLU A 454 -0.43 -15.33 16.50
C GLU A 454 -1.30 -14.24 17.13
N THR A 455 -2.40 -14.61 17.80
CA THR A 455 -3.30 -13.65 18.46
C THR A 455 -2.81 -13.31 19.87
N LEU A 456 -2.43 -12.05 20.09
CA LEU A 456 -1.95 -11.55 21.38
C LEU A 456 -3.05 -10.92 22.23
N GLY A 457 -4.15 -10.48 21.61
CA GLY A 457 -5.25 -9.87 22.33
C GLY A 457 -6.50 -9.66 21.49
N LYS A 458 -7.59 -9.36 22.17
CA LYS A 458 -8.92 -9.20 21.58
C LYS A 458 -9.53 -7.86 21.99
N PHE A 459 -9.83 -7.04 21.00
CA PHE A 459 -10.62 -5.82 21.13
C PHE A 459 -12.11 -6.14 20.93
N THR A 460 -12.96 -5.64 21.83
CA THR A 460 -14.42 -5.73 21.71
C THR A 460 -15.01 -4.33 21.69
N PRO A 461 -15.64 -3.89 20.57
CA PRO A 461 -16.19 -2.55 20.47
C PRO A 461 -17.33 -2.33 21.46
N ARG A 462 -17.48 -1.09 21.92
CA ARG A 462 -18.55 -0.65 22.84
C ARG A 462 -19.23 0.63 22.38
N ILE A 463 -18.45 1.59 21.90
CA ILE A 463 -18.96 2.85 21.36
C ILE A 463 -18.23 3.11 20.05
N VAL A 464 -18.96 3.10 18.94
CA VAL A 464 -18.38 3.16 17.60
C VAL A 464 -18.84 4.44 16.93
N ARG A 465 -17.89 5.26 16.47
CA ARG A 465 -18.18 6.43 15.61
C ARG A 465 -17.74 6.15 14.19
N MET A 466 -18.68 6.30 13.25
CA MET A 466 -18.45 6.21 11.80
C MET A 466 -19.14 7.37 11.08
N ALA A 467 -18.79 7.63 9.82
CA ALA A 467 -19.53 8.60 9.01
C ALA A 467 -20.97 8.15 8.76
N ASP A 468 -21.86 9.12 8.63
CA ASP A 468 -23.23 8.90 8.18
C ASP A 468 -23.25 8.51 6.69
N GLU A 469 -24.39 7.98 6.21
CA GLU A 469 -24.56 7.58 4.81
C GLU A 469 -24.24 8.73 3.84
N ALA A 470 -23.54 8.41 2.75
CA ALA A 470 -23.22 9.38 1.72
C ALA A 470 -24.51 9.94 1.10
N GLY A 471 -24.78 11.23 1.36
CA GLY A 471 -25.99 11.91 0.89
C GLY A 471 -26.86 12.56 1.99
N ASN A 472 -26.56 12.29 3.27
CA ASN A 472 -27.18 12.97 4.42
C ASN A 472 -26.30 14.11 4.99
N PHE A 473 -25.52 14.78 4.14
CA PHE A 473 -24.64 15.89 4.53
C PHE A 473 -25.29 17.25 4.30
#